data_AF-Q32FN8-F1
#
_entry.id   AF-Q32FN8-F1
#
_cell.length_a   1.000
_cell.length_b   1.000
_cell.length_c   1.000
_cell.angle_alpha   90.00
_cell.angle_beta   90.00
_cell.angle_gamma   90.00
#
_symmetry.space_group_name_H-M   'P 1'
#
loop_
_entity.id
_entity.type
_entity.pdbx_description
1 polymer ?
#
loop_
_entity_poly.entity_id
_entity_poly.type
_entity_poly.pdbx_seq_one_letter_code
_entity_poly.pdbx_strand_id
1 'polypeptide(L)'
;MLKHHVLIDGNAVVRGGPILLDEHVVIQGESRITGAVIIENHVELTDHPVVEAFDGDTVHVRGPKVINGEERITRTPLAGLL
;
A
#
# COMPACT_ATOMS: atom_id res chain seq x y z
N MET A 1 -10.40 0.98 5.99
CA MET A 1 -10.21 1.06 7.44
C MET A 1 -8.79 1.51 7.69
N LEU A 2 -8.64 2.65 8.36
CA LEU A 2 -7.35 3.14 8.83
C LEU A 2 -7.28 2.79 10.32
N LYS A 3 -6.19 2.15 10.75
CA LYS A 3 -6.02 1.71 12.14
C LYS A 3 -4.84 2.43 12.78
N HIS A 4 -3.83 1.71 13.26
CA HIS A 4 -2.80 2.26 14.13
C HIS A 4 -1.72 2.96 13.30
N HIS A 5 -1.48 4.24 13.59
CA HIS A 5 -0.40 5.03 13.01
C HIS A 5 -0.41 5.04 11.48
N VAL A 6 -1.48 5.57 10.89
CA VAL A 6 -1.58 5.76 9.44
C VAL A 6 -1.47 7.24 9.09
N LEU A 7 -0.54 7.57 8.19
CA LEU A 7 -0.42 8.89 7.57
C LEU A 7 -0.71 8.76 6.08
N ILE A 8 -1.64 9.56 5.57
CA ILE A 8 -1.86 9.75 4.14
C ILE A 8 -1.67 11.24 3.86
N ASP A 9 -0.74 11.59 3.00
CA ASP A 9 -0.37 12.97 2.68
C ASP A 9 -0.06 13.15 1.19
N GLY A 10 0.07 14.41 0.74
CA GLY A 10 0.30 14.75 -0.67
C GLY A 10 -0.93 14.55 -1.56
N ASN A 11 -0.70 14.06 -2.77
CA ASN A 11 -1.73 13.74 -3.77
C ASN A 11 -2.11 12.24 -3.77
N ALA A 12 -1.82 11.53 -2.68
CA ALA A 12 -2.06 10.10 -2.59
C ALA A 12 -3.55 9.78 -2.78
N VAL A 13 -3.84 8.76 -3.59
CA VAL A 13 -5.19 8.30 -3.88
C VAL A 13 -5.38 6.90 -3.34
N VAL A 14 -6.31 6.74 -2.40
CA VAL A 14 -6.67 5.45 -1.81
C VAL A 14 -8.16 5.21 -2.08
N ARG A 15 -8.50 4.25 -2.95
CA ARG A 15 -9.88 4.07 -3.42
C ARG A 15 -10.23 2.64 -3.83
N GLY A 16 -11.51 2.29 -3.81
CA GLY A 16 -12.00 0.99 -4.28
C GLY A 16 -11.73 -0.15 -3.29
N GLY A 17 -12.58 -1.18 -3.33
CA GLY A 17 -12.48 -2.38 -2.48
C GLY A 17 -12.46 -2.12 -0.96
N PRO A 18 -12.33 -3.18 -0.14
CA PRO A 18 -11.91 -3.02 1.23
C PRO A 18 -10.40 -2.71 1.28
N ILE A 19 -10.04 -1.56 1.81
CA ILE A 19 -8.62 -1.20 2.05
C ILE A 19 -8.36 -1.21 3.55
N LEU A 20 -7.32 -1.90 3.99
CA LEU A 20 -6.84 -1.89 5.37
C LEU A 20 -5.41 -1.33 5.42
N LEU A 21 -5.23 -0.23 6.15
CA LEU A 21 -3.91 0.33 6.47
C LEU A 21 -3.73 0.27 8.00
N ASP A 22 -2.66 -0.36 8.49
CA ASP A 22 -2.43 -0.56 9.93
C ASP A 22 -0.94 -0.60 10.29
N GLU A 23 -0.61 -0.44 11.57
CA GLU A 23 0.73 -0.62 12.13
C GLU A 23 1.86 0.16 11.41
N HIS A 24 1.80 1.50 11.46
CA HIS A 24 2.81 2.43 10.91
C HIS A 24 2.88 2.42 9.38
N VAL A 25 1.80 2.86 8.74
CA VAL A 25 1.74 2.99 7.27
C VAL A 25 1.76 4.45 6.87
N VAL A 26 2.69 4.80 5.98
CA VAL A 26 2.85 6.16 5.44
C VAL A 26 2.63 6.10 3.94
N ILE A 27 1.60 6.79 3.44
CA ILE A 27 1.29 6.90 2.01
C ILE A 27 1.44 8.37 1.61
N GLN A 28 2.42 8.69 0.78
CA GLN A 28 2.76 10.06 0.39
C GLN A 28 2.95 10.21 -1.13
N GLY A 29 3.19 11.43 -1.59
CA GLY A 29 3.40 11.74 -3.00
C GLY A 29 2.12 11.57 -3.83
N GLU A 30 2.24 11.02 -5.02
CA GLU A 30 1.14 10.64 -5.92
C GLU A 30 0.81 9.14 -5.85
N SER A 31 1.14 8.47 -4.74
CA SER A 31 0.90 7.05 -4.53
C SER A 31 -0.57 6.68 -4.80
N ARG A 32 -0.80 5.54 -5.47
CA ARG A 32 -2.14 5.04 -5.80
C ARG A 32 -2.36 3.66 -5.20
N ILE A 33 -3.36 3.55 -4.34
CA ILE A 33 -3.80 2.28 -3.76
C ILE A 33 -5.22 2.01 -4.24
N THR A 34 -5.42 0.89 -4.95
CA THR A 34 -6.74 0.54 -5.50
C THR A 34 -7.10 -0.94 -5.31
N GLY A 35 -8.37 -1.21 -4.98
CA GLY A 35 -8.90 -2.57 -4.86
C GLY A 35 -8.83 -3.13 -3.44
N ALA A 36 -8.95 -4.45 -3.28
CA ALA A 36 -8.82 -5.09 -1.97
C ALA A 36 -7.33 -5.14 -1.56
N VAL A 37 -6.90 -4.19 -0.74
CA VAL A 37 -5.49 -4.02 -0.37
C VAL A 37 -5.33 -3.98 1.14
N ILE A 38 -4.36 -4.74 1.65
CA ILE A 38 -3.90 -4.69 3.03
C ILE A 38 -2.45 -4.23 3.02
N ILE A 39 -2.16 -3.13 3.72
CA ILE A 39 -0.79 -2.65 3.93
C ILE A 39 -0.59 -2.51 5.44
N GLU A 40 0.43 -3.16 5.97
CA GLU A 40 0.72 -3.11 7.40
C GLU A 40 2.19 -3.30 7.76
N ASN A 41 2.54 -3.00 9.01
CA ASN A 41 3.85 -3.27 9.62
C ASN A 41 5.00 -2.44 9.05
N HIS A 42 4.99 -1.11 9.26
CA HIS A 42 6.07 -0.19 8.88
C HIS A 42 6.32 -0.17 7.36
N VAL A 43 5.26 0.11 6.60
CA VAL A 43 5.33 0.26 5.14
C VAL A 43 5.19 1.73 4.76
N GLU A 44 6.11 2.20 3.93
CA GLU A 44 6.12 3.56 3.38
C GLU A 44 6.00 3.52 1.86
N LEU A 45 5.07 4.29 1.30
CA LEU A 45 4.91 4.54 -0.13
C LEU A 45 5.21 6.02 -0.42
N THR A 46 6.24 6.30 -1.22
CA THR A 46 6.63 7.67 -1.61
C THR A 46 6.79 7.80 -3.12
N ASP A 47 6.69 9.01 -3.67
CA ASP A 47 6.73 9.31 -5.11
C ASP A 47 5.44 8.89 -5.84
N HIS A 48 5.47 7.90 -6.75
CA HIS A 48 4.36 7.51 -7.61
C HIS A 48 4.02 5.99 -7.59
N PRO A 49 4.22 5.25 -6.48
CA PRO A 49 4.02 3.81 -6.48
C PRO A 49 2.54 3.47 -6.60
N VAL A 50 2.28 2.31 -7.20
CA VAL A 50 0.93 1.79 -7.39
C VAL A 50 0.81 0.45 -6.68
N VAL A 51 -0.15 0.34 -5.77
CA VAL A 51 -0.57 -0.94 -5.18
C VAL A 51 -1.99 -1.21 -5.62
N GLU A 52 -2.18 -2.22 -6.47
CA GLU A 52 -3.46 -2.48 -7.10
C GLU A 52 -3.84 -3.96 -7.02
N ALA A 53 -5.02 -4.24 -6.49
CA ALA A 53 -5.60 -5.57 -6.47
C ALA A 53 -6.69 -5.70 -7.53
N PHE A 54 -6.61 -6.74 -8.35
CA PHE A 54 -7.55 -7.04 -9.44
C PHE A 54 -8.43 -8.24 -9.12
N ASP A 55 -9.53 -8.40 -9.85
CA ASP A 55 -10.27 -9.67 -9.99
C ASP A 55 -10.69 -10.39 -8.68
N GLY A 56 -10.99 -9.62 -7.63
CA GLY A 56 -11.39 -10.18 -6.33
C GLY A 56 -10.23 -10.70 -5.48
N ASP A 57 -9.00 -10.63 -5.99
CA ASP A 57 -7.80 -10.90 -5.21
C ASP A 57 -7.60 -9.83 -4.13
N THR A 58 -6.84 -10.20 -3.10
CA THR A 58 -6.33 -9.26 -2.10
C THR A 58 -4.82 -9.16 -2.21
N VAL A 59 -4.31 -7.94 -2.35
CA VAL A 59 -2.87 -7.67 -2.29
C VAL A 59 -2.50 -7.32 -0.86
N HIS A 60 -1.57 -8.08 -0.28
CA HIS A 60 -1.08 -7.85 1.08
C HIS A 60 0.39 -7.43 1.03
N VAL A 61 0.68 -6.19 1.43
CA VAL A 61 2.03 -5.67 1.59
C VAL A 61 2.35 -5.59 3.08
N ARG A 62 3.41 -6.28 3.50
CA ARG A 62 3.90 -6.25 4.89
C ARG A 62 5.32 -5.72 4.92
N GLY A 63 5.62 -4.88 5.90
CA GLY A 63 6.96 -4.33 6.09
C GLY A 63 7.79 -5.06 7.16
N PRO A 64 8.92 -4.46 7.58
CA PRO A 64 9.36 -3.12 7.20
C PRO A 64 9.71 -3.02 5.71
N LYS A 65 9.13 -2.06 4.98
CA LYS A 65 9.38 -1.90 3.54
C LYS A 65 9.13 -0.46 3.07
N VAL A 66 9.98 0.04 2.18
CA VAL A 66 9.75 1.27 1.42
C VAL A 66 9.46 0.88 -0.03
N ILE A 67 8.37 1.40 -0.60
CA ILE A 67 7.97 1.26 -2.00
C ILE A 67 8.01 2.66 -2.59
N ASN A 68 8.83 2.87 -3.62
CA ASN A 68 9.09 4.23 -4.11
C ASN A 68 9.15 4.31 -5.65
N GLY A 69 9.44 5.51 -6.16
CA GLY A 69 9.53 5.77 -7.59
C GLY A 69 8.23 5.41 -8.31
N GLU A 70 8.32 4.53 -9.30
CA GLU A 70 7.19 4.04 -10.10
C GLU A 70 6.87 2.56 -9.83
N GLU A 71 7.32 1.99 -8.71
CA GLU A 71 7.12 0.57 -8.39
C GLU A 71 5.62 0.20 -8.37
N ARG A 72 5.29 -0.95 -8.96
CA ARG A 72 3.92 -1.45 -9.06
C ARG A 72 3.78 -2.80 -8.39
N ILE A 73 3.01 -2.85 -7.31
CA ILE A 73 2.65 -4.07 -6.61
C ILE A 73 1.23 -4.48 -7.01
N THR A 74 1.12 -5.57 -7.76
CA THR A 74 -0.18 -6.09 -8.24
C THR A 74 -0.54 -7.45 -7.65
N ARG A 75 0.32 -7.98 -6.77
CA ARG A 75 0.16 -9.26 -6.07
C ARG A 75 0.82 -9.17 -4.70
N THR A 76 0.38 -10.00 -3.76
CA THR A 76 1.06 -10.19 -2.47
C THR A 76 2.49 -10.67 -2.71
N PRO A 77 3.53 -9.90 -2.28
CA PRO A 77 4.92 -10.33 -2.38
C PRO A 77 5.14 -11.62 -1.58
N LEU A 78 5.96 -12.53 -2.10
CA LEU A 78 6.37 -13.72 -1.35
C LEU A 78 7.33 -13.31 -0.24
N ALA A 79 7.14 -13.88 0.95
CA ALA A 79 8.00 -13.59 2.10
C ALA A 79 9.48 -13.87 1.76
N GLY A 80 10.35 -12.88 2.03
CA GLY A 80 11.79 -12.97 1.77
C GLY A 80 12.22 -12.69 0.33
N LEU A 81 11.28 -12.34 -0.56
CA LEU A 81 11.57 -11.87 -1.91
C LEU A 81 11.10 -10.42 -2.01
N LEU A 82 12.04 -9.54 -2.42
CA LEU A 82 12.08 -8.07 -2.31
C LEU A 82 12.83 -7.59 -1.05
#